data_AF-A0A4Q3V6Y9-F1
#
_entry.id   AF-A0A4Q3V6Y9-F1
#
_cell.length_a   1.000
_cell.length_b   1.000
_cell.length_c   1.000
_cell.angle_alpha   90.00
_cell.angle_beta   90.00
_cell.angle_gamma   90.00
#
_symmetry.space_group_name_H-M   'P 1'
#
loop_
_entity.id
_entity.type
_entity.pdbx_description
1 polymer ?
#
loop_
_entity_poly.entity_id
_entity_poly.type
_entity_poly.pdbx_seq_one_letter_code
_entity_poly.pdbx_strand_id
1 'polypeptide(L)'
;MILSRLLGIGLAVTLTGAAHAHFIWATLSPDRSTLRVQFAERPGDSVLADFAGKAATTKGFAGPNQPVELKQESDDRLLASKLPSPRGVAGADLIYGVTNRGGAAVYLLHYHAKAAADIAASAESVGFPVELFLKSANAGTVITVRNAGKAAPGTEVVIYPETGDEIEATANAQGEVIVPAAVKVADVRAMVPEKAKGTYEGKTYELVHHYATLSVGTSRSTLPADPAAYKLLENAAVKRQNFPTDLKGLSGKFVYDKDGEQVHADFKYTPADGLTIATSGVPEEATGAVESLLGHRRARPFAEGDGRRPMSFTGKDDAIGKQIALHDSMKSFYRVHNDSITEVDRTMGGQRLVITVLSEKTTPQGKSLPHVIAVTYFDPKSGAVVKTEFITDEYVEVQGVWVPTLRKSTVAEKGKFTTTTIRFEDWQVLR
;
A
#
# COMPACT_ATOMS: atom_id res chain seq x y z
N MET A 1 29.99 -27.54 -22.23
CA MET A 1 30.29 -27.08 -20.86
C MET A 1 29.98 -25.59 -20.81
N ILE A 2 29.26 -25.13 -19.76
CA ILE A 2 28.83 -23.73 -19.49
C ILE A 2 27.59 -23.28 -20.28
N LEU A 3 26.49 -22.80 -19.69
CA LEU A 3 25.84 -23.01 -18.39
C LEU A 3 24.41 -22.50 -18.62
N SER A 4 23.42 -23.39 -18.66
CA SER A 4 22.01 -23.00 -18.69
C SER A 4 21.59 -22.61 -17.28
N ARG A 5 21.34 -21.32 -17.03
CA ARG A 5 20.64 -20.87 -15.82
C ARG A 5 19.25 -20.39 -16.22
N LEU A 6 18.28 -21.28 -16.03
CA LEU A 6 16.86 -20.96 -16.05
C LEU A 6 16.54 -20.14 -14.80
N LEU A 7 16.04 -18.92 -15.02
CA LEU A 7 15.49 -18.02 -14.02
C LEU A 7 14.12 -18.59 -13.61
N GLY A 8 14.06 -19.31 -12.50
CA GLY A 8 12.81 -19.55 -11.79
C GLY A 8 12.66 -18.47 -10.74
N ILE A 9 11.93 -17.39 -11.04
CA ILE A 9 11.59 -16.37 -10.05
C ILE A 9 10.18 -16.68 -9.57
N GLY A 10 10.09 -17.39 -8.45
CA GLY A 10 8.89 -17.44 -7.63
C GLY A 10 8.90 -16.20 -6.74
N LEU A 11 8.14 -15.17 -7.10
CA LEU A 11 8.06 -13.96 -6.28
C LEU A 11 7.18 -14.24 -5.06
N ALA A 12 7.79 -14.72 -3.98
CA ALA A 12 7.23 -14.73 -2.63
C ALA A 12 7.14 -13.28 -2.14
N VAL A 13 5.93 -12.73 -2.08
CA VAL A 13 5.67 -11.40 -1.51
C VAL A 13 5.35 -11.57 -0.03
N THR A 14 6.36 -11.45 0.81
CA THR A 14 6.21 -11.40 2.27
C THR A 14 5.62 -10.03 2.65
N LEU A 15 4.31 -9.98 2.88
CA LEU A 15 3.64 -8.81 3.45
C LEU A 15 3.83 -8.81 4.97
N THR A 16 4.95 -8.25 5.43
CA THR A 16 5.12 -7.87 6.84
C THR A 16 4.07 -6.82 7.19
N GLY A 17 3.26 -7.10 8.23
CA GLY A 17 2.26 -6.16 8.73
C GLY A 17 2.95 -4.97 9.40
N ALA A 18 3.17 -3.90 8.63
CA ALA A 18 3.56 -2.62 9.19
C ALA A 18 2.43 -2.11 10.11
N ALA A 19 2.77 -1.71 11.33
CA ALA A 19 1.83 -1.02 12.20
C ALA A 19 1.42 0.31 11.51
N HIS A 20 0.18 0.35 11.03
CA HIS A 20 -0.34 1.41 10.17
C HIS A 20 -0.51 2.73 10.95
N ALA A 21 0.12 3.80 10.46
CA ALA A 21 0.10 5.12 11.05
C ALA A 21 -0.45 6.14 10.04
N HIS A 22 -1.44 6.94 10.44
CA HIS A 22 -2.04 7.98 9.62
C HIS A 22 -1.33 9.32 9.85
N PHE A 23 -1.14 10.11 8.78
CA PHE A 23 -0.47 11.41 8.81
C PHE A 23 -1.32 12.46 8.08
N ILE A 24 -1.15 13.75 8.42
CA ILE A 24 -1.65 14.79 7.53
C ILE A 24 -0.69 15.00 6.36
N TRP A 25 -1.28 15.21 5.19
CA TRP A 25 -0.58 15.47 3.95
C TRP A 25 -1.18 16.70 3.28
N ALA A 26 -0.31 17.59 2.81
CA ALA A 26 -0.71 18.79 2.08
C ALA A 26 -0.42 18.60 0.59
N THR A 27 -1.25 19.15 -0.31
CA THR A 27 -1.00 19.16 -1.75
C THR A 27 -1.44 20.50 -2.36
N LEU A 28 -0.90 20.83 -3.53
CA LEU A 28 -1.28 22.01 -4.32
C LEU A 28 -2.06 21.57 -5.56
N SER A 29 -3.08 22.34 -5.94
CA SER A 29 -3.74 22.18 -7.23
C SER A 29 -2.78 22.44 -8.41
N PRO A 30 -3.08 21.92 -9.62
CA PRO A 30 -2.26 22.15 -10.81
C PRO A 30 -1.96 23.63 -11.11
N ASP A 31 -2.93 24.52 -10.90
CA ASP A 31 -2.81 25.97 -11.07
C ASP A 31 -2.18 26.67 -9.85
N ARG A 32 -1.79 25.90 -8.83
CA ARG A 32 -1.14 26.35 -7.59
C ARG A 32 -1.98 27.33 -6.77
N SER A 33 -3.28 27.41 -7.04
CA SER A 33 -4.19 28.38 -6.40
C SER A 33 -4.92 27.81 -5.18
N THR A 34 -4.83 26.50 -4.95
CA THR A 34 -5.56 25.82 -3.88
C THR A 34 -4.61 24.91 -3.09
N LEU A 35 -4.61 25.07 -1.76
CA LEU A 35 -4.02 24.14 -0.82
C LEU A 35 -5.08 23.11 -0.42
N ARG A 36 -4.72 21.83 -0.42
CA ARG A 36 -5.55 20.73 0.05
C ARG A 36 -4.83 19.96 1.14
N VAL A 37 -5.56 19.52 2.16
CA VAL A 37 -5.03 18.79 3.31
C VAL A 37 -5.90 17.56 3.56
N GLN A 38 -5.27 16.40 3.68
CA GLN A 38 -5.92 15.12 3.94
C GLN A 38 -5.22 14.38 5.08
N PHE A 39 -5.95 13.48 5.75
CA PHE A 39 -5.39 12.55 6.73
C PHE A 39 -5.39 11.13 6.18
N ALA A 40 -4.20 10.60 5.93
CA ALA A 40 -4.01 9.37 5.19
C ALA A 40 -2.62 8.75 5.46
N GLU A 41 -2.40 7.52 5.01
CA GLU A 41 -1.06 6.91 5.04
C GLU A 41 -0.14 7.58 4.03
N ARG A 42 -0.62 7.82 2.80
CA ARG A 42 0.07 8.53 1.74
C ARG A 42 -0.79 9.64 1.15
N PRO A 43 -0.20 10.64 0.49
CA PRO A 43 -0.98 11.60 -0.28
C PRO A 43 -1.74 10.94 -1.40
N GLY A 44 -2.97 11.41 -1.63
CA GLY A 44 -3.84 10.82 -2.63
C GLY A 44 -4.40 9.47 -2.22
N ASP A 45 -4.17 8.93 -1.02
CA ASP A 45 -5.02 7.86 -0.48
C ASP A 45 -6.39 8.41 -0.08
N SER A 46 -7.42 7.56 -0.12
CA SER A 46 -8.74 7.80 0.45
C SER A 46 -8.58 8.28 1.88
N VAL A 47 -9.20 9.43 2.18
CA VAL A 47 -9.16 9.99 3.52
C VAL A 47 -9.94 9.11 4.48
N LEU A 48 -9.37 8.90 5.65
CA LEU A 48 -9.94 8.07 6.70
C LEU A 48 -11.01 8.84 7.49
N ALA A 49 -12.03 8.12 7.97
CA ALA A 49 -13.18 8.69 8.67
C ALA A 49 -12.81 9.46 9.96
N ASP A 50 -11.67 9.15 10.57
CA ASP A 50 -11.21 9.74 11.84
C ASP A 50 -10.76 11.21 11.73
N PHE A 51 -10.77 11.80 10.53
CA PHE A 51 -10.36 13.19 10.34
C PHE A 51 -11.43 14.22 10.72
N ALA A 52 -12.71 13.82 10.77
CA ALA A 52 -13.84 14.74 10.94
C ALA A 52 -13.75 15.62 12.21
N GLY A 53 -13.15 15.12 13.30
CA GLY A 53 -12.93 15.89 14.54
C GLY A 53 -11.65 16.72 14.58
N LYS A 54 -10.70 16.48 13.67
CA LYS A 54 -9.38 17.15 13.63
C LYS A 54 -9.34 18.31 12.63
N ALA A 55 -10.34 18.38 11.76
CA ALA A 55 -10.53 19.47 10.81
C ALA A 55 -10.49 20.85 11.49
N ALA A 56 -11.22 21.01 12.60
CA ALA A 56 -11.34 22.27 13.34
C ALA A 56 -10.02 22.76 13.97
N THR A 57 -9.06 21.87 14.24
CA THR A 57 -7.77 22.19 14.86
C THR A 57 -6.62 22.27 13.86
N THR A 58 -6.89 22.02 12.58
CA THR A 58 -5.89 22.08 11.51
C THR A 58 -5.78 23.52 10.99
N LYS A 59 -4.56 24.06 10.94
CA LYS A 59 -4.29 25.42 10.46
C LYS A 59 -3.59 25.38 9.12
N GLY A 60 -4.09 26.12 8.12
CA GLY A 60 -3.45 26.24 6.81
C GLY A 60 -2.50 27.44 6.73
N PHE A 61 -1.49 27.36 5.86
CA PHE A 61 -0.51 28.41 5.62
C PHE A 61 -0.16 28.50 4.14
N ALA A 62 -0.15 29.72 3.58
CA ALA A 62 0.33 30.03 2.22
C ALA A 62 1.85 30.29 2.17
N GLY A 63 2.53 30.21 3.32
CA GLY A 63 3.94 30.52 3.54
C GLY A 63 4.21 30.92 5.00
N PRO A 64 5.44 31.32 5.33
CA PRO A 64 5.82 31.72 6.68
C PRO A 64 4.94 32.83 7.22
N ASN A 65 4.27 32.57 8.34
CA ASN A 65 3.36 33.51 9.01
C ASN A 65 2.21 34.04 8.13
N GLN A 66 1.79 33.27 7.12
CA GLN A 66 0.68 33.62 6.24
C GLN A 66 -0.46 32.61 6.39
N PRO A 67 -1.26 32.67 7.47
CA PRO A 67 -2.34 31.73 7.70
C PRO A 67 -3.44 31.84 6.62
N VAL A 68 -4.04 30.71 6.28
CA VAL A 68 -5.22 30.63 5.40
C VAL A 68 -6.30 29.78 6.06
N GLU A 69 -7.55 30.13 5.81
CA GLU A 69 -8.70 29.39 6.34
C GLU A 69 -8.89 28.09 5.55
N LEU A 70 -8.85 26.95 6.24
CA LEU A 70 -9.18 25.65 5.67
C LEU A 70 -10.68 25.37 5.86
N LYS A 71 -11.34 24.95 4.78
CA LYS A 71 -12.75 24.58 4.76
C LYS A 71 -12.89 23.13 4.38
N GLN A 72 -13.81 22.44 5.04
CA GLN A 72 -14.15 21.07 4.70
C GLN A 72 -14.86 21.05 3.34
N GLU A 73 -14.41 20.19 2.42
CA GLU A 73 -15.14 19.91 1.19
C GLU A 73 -16.31 18.95 1.49
N SER A 74 -17.26 18.82 0.56
CA SER A 74 -18.58 18.17 0.74
C SER A 74 -18.55 16.67 1.12
N ASP A 75 -17.38 16.06 1.27
CA ASP A 75 -17.19 14.64 1.60
C ASP A 75 -16.63 14.37 3.00
N ASP A 76 -16.62 15.40 3.87
CA ASP A 76 -16.13 15.39 5.26
C ASP A 76 -14.66 14.98 5.46
N ARG A 77 -13.92 14.84 4.37
CA ARG A 77 -12.66 14.09 4.34
C ARG A 77 -11.50 14.95 3.88
N LEU A 78 -11.75 15.93 3.03
CA LEU A 78 -10.73 16.85 2.56
C LEU A 78 -10.92 18.24 3.18
N LEU A 79 -9.82 18.87 3.58
CA LEU A 79 -9.78 20.31 3.84
C LEU A 79 -9.16 21.02 2.65
N ALA A 80 -9.71 22.16 2.25
CA ALA A 80 -9.17 22.97 1.19
C ALA A 80 -9.17 24.46 1.54
N SER A 81 -8.22 25.19 0.98
CA SER A 81 -8.17 26.65 1.06
C SER A 81 -7.77 27.23 -0.29
N LYS A 82 -8.47 28.27 -0.72
CA LYS A 82 -8.04 29.09 -1.85
C LYS A 82 -6.90 30.00 -1.38
N LEU A 83 -5.77 29.91 -2.04
CA LEU A 83 -4.60 30.73 -1.74
C LEU A 83 -4.79 32.16 -2.26
N PRO A 84 -4.22 33.18 -1.60
CA PRO A 84 -4.34 34.58 -2.03
C PRO A 84 -3.78 34.86 -3.43
N SER A 85 -2.80 34.06 -3.84
CA SER A 85 -2.16 34.05 -5.15
C SER A 85 -1.55 32.67 -5.40
N PRO A 86 -1.25 32.28 -6.64
CA PRO A 86 -0.54 31.03 -6.91
C PRO A 86 0.79 30.93 -6.15
N ARG A 87 1.05 29.81 -5.46
CA ARG A 87 2.26 29.62 -4.64
C ARG A 87 3.09 28.40 -5.07
N GLY A 88 4.41 28.50 -4.90
CA GLY A 88 5.30 27.34 -5.02
C GLY A 88 5.20 26.41 -3.81
N VAL A 89 4.92 26.95 -2.63
CA VAL A 89 4.84 26.20 -1.37
C VAL A 89 3.63 26.64 -0.55
N ALA A 90 3.02 25.69 0.16
CA ALA A 90 1.98 25.93 1.17
C ALA A 90 2.01 24.78 2.18
N GLY A 91 1.28 24.87 3.28
CA GLY A 91 1.25 23.77 4.23
C GLY A 91 0.14 23.85 5.26
N ALA A 92 0.11 22.87 6.15
CA ALA A 92 -0.80 22.83 7.28
C ALA A 92 -0.12 22.28 8.53
N ASP A 93 -0.53 22.80 9.68
CA ASP A 93 -0.09 22.35 11.01
C ASP A 93 -1.30 21.79 11.78
N LEU A 94 -1.07 20.70 12.50
CA LEU A 94 -2.07 20.07 13.36
C LEU A 94 -1.43 19.58 14.65
N ILE A 95 -1.89 20.10 15.77
CA ILE A 95 -1.68 19.46 17.07
C ILE A 95 -2.72 18.34 17.19
N TYR A 96 -2.28 17.10 16.99
CA TYR A 96 -3.18 15.95 17.00
C TYR A 96 -3.69 15.65 18.41
N GLY A 97 -2.89 15.96 19.43
CA GLY A 97 -3.16 15.70 20.83
C GLY A 97 -2.21 14.65 21.39
N VAL A 98 -2.67 13.91 22.39
CA VAL A 98 -1.80 13.09 23.24
C VAL A 98 -1.97 11.63 22.88
N THR A 99 -0.86 10.90 22.75
CA THR A 99 -0.89 9.47 22.40
C THR A 99 0.11 8.67 23.23
N ASN A 100 -0.12 7.36 23.28
CA ASN A 100 0.78 6.35 23.81
C ASN A 100 0.75 5.19 22.82
N ARG A 101 1.79 5.07 21.98
CA ARG A 101 1.95 3.94 21.06
C ARG A 101 3.02 3.01 21.60
N GLY A 102 2.72 1.71 21.65
CA GLY A 102 3.71 0.65 21.91
C GLY A 102 4.26 0.57 23.34
N GLY A 103 3.54 1.09 24.34
CA GLY A 103 4.00 1.06 25.74
C GLY A 103 5.09 2.08 26.08
N ALA A 104 5.37 3.03 25.17
CA ALA A 104 6.27 4.15 25.40
C ALA A 104 5.65 5.19 26.36
N ALA A 105 6.47 6.14 26.83
CA ALA A 105 5.98 7.29 27.58
C ALA A 105 4.95 8.06 26.75
N VAL A 106 3.92 8.60 27.41
CA VAL A 106 2.90 9.46 26.79
C VAL A 106 3.58 10.68 26.15
N TYR A 107 3.25 10.98 24.90
CA TYR A 107 3.80 12.12 24.18
C TYR A 107 2.72 12.95 23.49
N LEU A 108 3.03 14.23 23.30
CA LEU A 108 2.24 15.15 22.50
C LEU A 108 2.60 14.99 21.02
N LEU A 109 1.61 14.88 20.14
CA LEU A 109 1.79 14.61 18.72
C LEU A 109 1.46 15.83 17.87
N HIS A 110 2.44 16.31 17.11
CA HIS A 110 2.34 17.44 16.19
C HIS A 110 2.62 16.98 14.78
N TYR A 111 1.77 17.38 13.85
CA TYR A 111 1.97 17.16 12.44
C TYR A 111 2.23 18.46 11.68
N HIS A 112 3.20 18.40 10.77
CA HIS A 112 3.60 19.49 9.89
C HIS A 112 3.54 19.02 8.44
N ALA A 113 2.54 19.43 7.68
CA ALA A 113 2.37 19.01 6.30
C ALA A 113 2.75 20.12 5.32
N LYS A 114 3.72 19.86 4.45
CA LYS A 114 4.21 20.80 3.44
C LYS A 114 3.89 20.30 2.04
N ALA A 115 3.39 21.19 1.20
CA ALA A 115 3.20 20.96 -0.23
C ALA A 115 4.15 21.87 -1.00
N ALA A 116 4.85 21.30 -1.99
CA ALA A 116 5.70 22.03 -2.91
C ALA A 116 5.32 21.69 -4.35
N ALA A 117 5.24 22.69 -5.22
CA ALA A 117 4.83 22.50 -6.61
C ALA A 117 5.86 21.66 -7.41
N ASP A 118 7.13 21.73 -7.01
CA ASP A 118 8.26 21.02 -7.61
C ASP A 118 9.44 20.98 -6.61
N ILE A 119 10.53 20.28 -6.97
CA ILE A 119 11.71 20.16 -6.10
C ILE A 119 12.32 21.53 -5.79
N ALA A 120 12.35 22.46 -6.75
CA ALA A 120 12.92 23.78 -6.53
C ALA A 120 12.10 24.57 -5.50
N ALA A 121 10.78 24.56 -5.62
CA ALA A 121 9.88 25.19 -4.65
C ALA A 121 9.97 24.56 -3.26
N SER A 122 10.33 23.28 -3.15
CA SER A 122 10.48 22.62 -1.84
C SER A 122 11.58 23.22 -0.95
N ALA A 123 12.52 23.97 -1.54
CA ALA A 123 13.56 24.70 -0.83
C ALA A 123 13.00 25.87 0.01
N GLU A 124 11.82 26.39 -0.33
CA GLU A 124 11.15 27.45 0.44
C GLU A 124 10.56 26.87 1.73
N SER A 125 10.66 27.62 2.83
CA SER A 125 10.11 27.22 4.13
C SER A 125 8.66 27.68 4.27
N VAL A 126 7.83 26.90 4.97
CA VAL A 126 6.49 27.32 5.41
C VAL A 126 6.53 27.91 6.82
N GLY A 127 7.63 27.73 7.54
CA GLY A 127 7.87 28.23 8.89
C GLY A 127 7.54 27.22 9.99
N PHE A 128 7.49 25.92 9.68
CA PHE A 128 7.20 24.91 10.69
C PHE A 128 8.42 24.58 11.54
N PRO A 129 8.24 24.14 12.80
CA PRO A 129 9.32 23.67 13.65
C PRO A 129 10.14 22.56 12.99
N VAL A 130 9.47 21.58 12.38
CA VAL A 130 10.13 20.51 11.63
C VAL A 130 9.71 20.58 10.17
N GLU A 131 10.70 20.66 9.27
CA GLU A 131 10.48 20.76 7.84
C GLU A 131 11.38 19.84 7.03
N LEU A 132 10.86 19.44 5.88
CA LEU A 132 11.52 18.65 4.86
C LEU A 132 11.81 19.52 3.64
N PHE A 133 12.93 19.21 2.98
CA PHE A 133 13.40 19.89 1.77
C PHE A 133 13.98 18.86 0.81
N LEU A 134 13.73 19.01 -0.49
CA LEU A 134 14.36 18.21 -1.53
C LEU A 134 15.32 19.07 -2.36
N LYS A 135 16.42 18.46 -2.79
CA LYS A 135 17.37 19.04 -3.73
C LYS A 135 17.85 17.99 -4.72
N SER A 136 17.76 18.29 -6.01
CA SER A 136 18.39 17.47 -7.04
C SER A 136 19.91 17.61 -6.98
N ALA A 137 20.63 16.49 -7.06
CA ALA A 137 22.07 16.40 -7.11
C ALA A 137 22.49 15.32 -8.13
N ASN A 138 23.76 15.32 -8.55
CA ASN A 138 24.26 14.35 -9.53
C ASN A 138 24.09 12.89 -9.08
N ALA A 139 24.21 12.64 -7.77
CA ALA A 139 24.03 11.31 -7.18
C ALA A 139 22.55 10.91 -6.99
N GLY A 140 21.61 11.84 -7.19
CA GLY A 140 20.18 11.63 -7.02
C GLY A 140 19.51 12.75 -6.24
N THR A 141 18.46 12.43 -5.48
CA THR A 141 17.70 13.42 -4.70
C THR A 141 18.20 13.43 -3.26
N VAL A 142 18.64 14.60 -2.78
CA VAL A 142 18.97 14.82 -1.38
C VAL A 142 17.72 15.30 -0.66
N ILE A 143 17.36 14.60 0.40
CA ILE A 143 16.27 14.94 1.31
C ILE A 143 16.90 15.47 2.59
N THR A 144 16.57 16.70 2.98
CA THR A 144 17.06 17.31 4.23
C THR A 144 15.92 17.46 5.23
N VAL A 145 16.13 16.97 6.45
CA VAL A 145 15.26 17.18 7.61
C VAL A 145 15.85 18.28 8.47
N ARG A 146 15.04 19.30 8.79
CA ARG A 146 15.41 20.35 9.75
C ARG A 146 14.48 20.38 10.93
N ASN A 147 15.02 20.59 12.12
CA ASN A 147 14.29 20.94 13.34
C ASN A 147 14.75 22.33 13.82
N ALA A 148 13.80 23.25 13.97
CA ALA A 148 14.01 24.67 14.27
C ALA A 148 15.09 25.30 13.37
N GLY A 149 15.05 24.97 12.07
CA GLY A 149 16.01 25.45 11.06
C GLY A 149 17.40 24.79 11.09
N LYS A 150 17.68 23.89 12.03
CA LYS A 150 18.95 23.15 12.15
C LYS A 150 18.83 21.73 11.61
N ALA A 151 19.94 21.12 11.20
CA ALA A 151 19.97 19.71 10.80
C ALA A 151 19.43 18.79 11.91
N ALA A 152 18.64 17.78 11.53
CA ALA A 152 18.07 16.80 12.45
C ALA A 152 18.68 15.39 12.19
N PRO A 153 19.90 15.11 12.69
CA PRO A 153 20.56 13.84 12.47
C PRO A 153 19.88 12.69 13.20
N GLY A 154 20.00 11.47 12.66
CA GLY A 154 19.40 10.26 13.24
C GLY A 154 17.88 10.18 13.07
N THR A 155 17.27 11.13 12.37
CA THR A 155 15.83 11.14 12.10
C THR A 155 15.43 9.99 11.19
N GLU A 156 14.38 9.25 11.56
CA GLU A 156 13.71 8.32 10.65
C GLU A 156 13.05 9.10 9.51
N VAL A 157 13.35 8.70 8.28
CA VAL A 157 12.77 9.25 7.05
C VAL A 157 12.16 8.10 6.26
N VAL A 158 10.89 8.25 5.90
CA VAL A 158 10.20 7.34 4.97
C VAL A 158 9.94 8.07 3.67
N ILE A 159 10.38 7.46 2.58
CA ILE A 159 10.33 8.01 1.24
C ILE A 159 9.31 7.22 0.46
N TYR A 160 8.39 7.91 -0.20
CA TYR A 160 7.44 7.29 -1.13
C TYR A 160 7.80 7.73 -2.55
N PRO A 161 8.41 6.83 -3.33
CA PRO A 161 8.64 7.07 -4.75
C PRO A 161 7.32 7.24 -5.53
N GLU A 162 7.39 7.88 -6.71
CA GLU A 162 6.27 7.88 -7.67
C GLU A 162 5.85 6.45 -8.05
N THR A 163 6.81 5.52 -8.10
CA THR A 163 6.62 4.11 -8.45
C THR A 163 7.51 3.22 -7.60
N GLY A 164 6.99 2.08 -7.15
CA GLY A 164 7.71 1.12 -6.32
C GLY A 164 7.30 1.18 -4.85
N ASP A 165 8.07 0.48 -4.02
CA ASP A 165 7.85 0.39 -2.58
C ASP A 165 8.42 1.60 -1.84
N GLU A 166 7.97 1.80 -0.60
CA GLU A 166 8.53 2.83 0.28
C GLU A 166 9.95 2.47 0.72
N ILE A 167 10.75 3.50 0.96
CA ILE A 167 12.15 3.36 1.40
C ILE A 167 12.25 3.99 2.78
N GLU A 168 12.63 3.17 3.77
CA GLU A 168 13.00 3.66 5.10
C GLU A 168 14.49 3.96 5.15
N ALA A 169 14.84 5.10 5.73
CA ALA A 169 16.21 5.55 5.87
C ALA A 169 16.39 6.36 7.16
N THR A 170 17.65 6.56 7.55
CA THR A 170 18.00 7.41 8.69
C THR A 170 18.85 8.57 8.22
N ALA A 171 18.48 9.78 8.62
CA ALA A 171 19.19 11.00 8.27
C ALA A 171 20.62 11.00 8.87
N ASN A 172 21.60 11.38 8.06
CA ASN A 172 23.01 11.47 8.46
C ASN A 172 23.29 12.66 9.41
N ALA A 173 24.55 12.94 9.71
CA ALA A 173 24.97 14.06 10.58
C ALA A 173 24.50 15.45 10.10
N GLN A 174 24.24 15.62 8.81
CA GLN A 174 23.74 16.83 8.18
C GLN A 174 22.19 16.87 8.13
N GLY A 175 21.52 15.87 8.69
CA GLY A 175 20.08 15.71 8.58
C GLY A 175 19.64 15.27 7.18
N GLU A 176 20.53 14.63 6.40
CA GLU A 176 20.29 14.30 5.01
C GLU A 176 20.13 12.81 4.75
N VAL A 177 19.29 12.47 3.76
CA VAL A 177 19.19 11.15 3.12
C VAL A 177 19.38 11.33 1.61
N ILE A 178 20.18 10.48 0.99
CA ILE A 178 20.42 10.50 -0.46
C ILE A 178 19.69 9.34 -1.11
N VAL A 179 18.78 9.67 -2.02
CA VAL A 179 18.02 8.72 -2.82
C VAL A 179 18.62 8.64 -4.23
N PRO A 180 18.94 7.45 -4.76
CA PRO A 180 19.56 7.32 -6.09
C PRO A 180 18.73 7.99 -7.21
N ALA A 181 19.41 8.54 -8.22
CA ALA A 181 18.77 9.27 -9.33
C ALA A 181 17.70 8.48 -10.11
N ALA A 182 17.75 7.15 -10.09
CA ALA A 182 16.75 6.29 -10.71
C ALA A 182 15.38 6.32 -9.99
N VAL A 183 15.35 6.76 -8.73
CA VAL A 183 14.14 6.82 -7.90
C VAL A 183 13.60 8.24 -7.91
N LYS A 184 12.41 8.42 -8.45
CA LYS A 184 11.69 9.69 -8.41
C LYS A 184 10.94 9.81 -7.10
N VAL A 185 11.35 10.74 -6.25
CA VAL A 185 10.71 10.98 -4.95
C VAL A 185 9.45 11.82 -5.15
N ALA A 186 8.30 11.29 -4.76
CA ALA A 186 7.04 12.03 -4.76
C ALA A 186 6.76 12.62 -3.38
N ASP A 187 6.95 11.80 -2.34
CA ASP A 187 6.59 12.14 -0.96
C ASP A 187 7.64 11.71 0.04
N VAL A 188 7.69 12.44 1.14
CA VAL A 188 8.59 12.14 2.25
C VAL A 188 7.87 12.38 3.57
N ARG A 189 8.12 11.51 4.54
CA ARG A 189 7.77 11.68 5.95
C ARG A 189 9.04 11.64 6.79
N ALA A 190 9.10 12.43 7.85
CA ALA A 190 10.10 12.31 8.90
C ALA A 190 9.48 12.38 10.29
N MET A 191 10.04 11.63 11.23
CA MET A 191 9.66 11.67 12.65
C MET A 191 10.82 12.20 13.49
N VAL A 192 10.63 13.37 14.10
CA VAL A 192 11.62 14.00 14.98
C VAL A 192 11.07 13.99 16.41
N PRO A 193 11.68 13.22 17.33
CA PRO A 193 11.35 13.30 18.74
C PRO A 193 12.04 14.52 19.36
N GLU A 194 11.30 15.28 20.15
CA GLU A 194 11.81 16.41 20.90
C GLU A 194 11.59 16.18 22.40
N LYS A 195 12.69 16.14 23.17
CA LYS A 195 12.68 16.13 24.63
C LYS A 195 12.43 17.54 25.15
N ALA A 196 11.25 18.06 24.88
CA ALA A 196 10.80 19.37 25.33
C ALA A 196 9.48 19.27 26.06
N LYS A 197 9.26 20.22 26.97
CA LYS A 197 7.99 20.39 27.66
C LYS A 197 6.98 21.00 26.69
N GLY A 198 6.08 20.18 26.15
CA GLY A 198 4.90 20.63 25.43
C GLY A 198 3.74 20.87 26.40
N THR A 199 2.88 21.85 26.14
CA THR A 199 1.62 22.00 26.87
C THR A 199 0.45 21.80 25.92
N TYR A 200 -0.49 20.92 26.29
CA TYR A 200 -1.73 20.70 25.56
C TYR A 200 -2.88 20.53 26.55
N GLU A 201 -3.97 21.27 26.35
CA GLU A 201 -5.13 21.30 27.26
C GLU A 201 -4.73 21.52 28.75
N GLY A 202 -3.75 22.40 28.99
CA GLY A 202 -3.28 22.75 30.33
C GLY A 202 -2.39 21.70 31.01
N LYS A 203 -2.05 20.58 30.33
CA LYS A 203 -1.14 19.55 30.83
C LYS A 203 0.22 19.63 30.15
N THR A 204 1.28 19.39 30.91
CA THR A 204 2.65 19.36 30.40
C THR A 204 3.06 17.94 30.04
N TYR A 205 3.73 17.80 28.90
CA TYR A 205 4.26 16.54 28.37
C TYR A 205 5.76 16.67 28.17
N GLU A 206 6.54 15.70 28.64
CA GLU A 206 8.01 15.72 28.58
C GLU A 206 8.57 15.28 27.21
N LEU A 207 7.70 14.82 26.31
CA LEU A 207 8.05 14.34 24.99
C LEU A 207 7.04 14.88 23.97
N VAL A 208 7.55 15.49 22.91
CA VAL A 208 6.78 15.92 21.75
C VAL A 208 7.31 15.16 20.53
N HIS A 209 6.42 14.53 19.76
CA HIS A 209 6.78 13.94 18.48
C HIS A 209 6.28 14.83 17.36
N HIS A 210 7.22 15.25 16.52
CA HIS A 210 6.92 15.98 15.30
C HIS A 210 6.99 15.04 14.11
N TYR A 211 5.87 14.90 13.40
CA TYR A 211 5.84 14.24 12.11
C TYR A 211 5.72 15.29 11.02
N ALA A 212 6.79 15.44 10.24
CA ALA A 212 6.79 16.30 9.08
C ALA A 212 6.50 15.47 7.83
N THR A 213 5.64 15.97 6.95
CA THR A 213 5.39 15.40 5.62
C THR A 213 5.68 16.44 4.55
N LEU A 214 6.20 15.98 3.41
CA LEU A 214 6.41 16.81 2.23
C LEU A 214 5.88 16.09 0.99
N SER A 215 4.98 16.79 0.32
CA SER A 215 4.45 16.43 -0.99
C SER A 215 5.07 17.29 -2.07
N VAL A 216 5.72 16.68 -3.07
CA VAL A 216 6.23 17.38 -4.25
C VAL A 216 5.38 17.07 -5.48
N GLY A 217 5.08 18.12 -6.25
CA GLY A 217 4.28 18.06 -7.48
C GLY A 217 2.85 18.59 -7.30
N THR A 218 2.26 19.03 -8.42
CA THR A 218 0.88 19.55 -8.46
C THR A 218 -0.10 18.62 -9.17
N SER A 219 0.38 17.54 -9.78
CA SER A 219 -0.39 16.59 -10.58
C SER A 219 -0.66 15.31 -9.79
N ARG A 220 -1.28 15.45 -8.61
CA ARG A 220 -1.79 14.29 -7.89
C ARG A 220 -3.22 14.05 -8.27
N SER A 221 -3.64 12.79 -8.27
CA SER A 221 -5.03 12.45 -8.52
C SER A 221 -5.88 13.18 -7.48
N THR A 222 -6.51 14.26 -7.93
CA THR A 222 -7.55 14.98 -7.22
C THR A 222 -8.91 14.33 -7.46
N LEU A 223 -8.94 13.15 -8.09
CA LEU A 223 -10.19 12.47 -8.41
C LEU A 223 -10.87 12.17 -7.07
N PRO A 224 -12.05 12.78 -6.82
CA PRO A 224 -12.89 12.35 -5.74
C PRO A 224 -13.09 10.84 -5.92
N ALA A 225 -12.89 10.06 -4.87
CA ALA A 225 -13.24 8.65 -4.92
C ALA A 225 -14.72 8.57 -5.31
N ASP A 226 -15.02 7.94 -6.44
CA ASP A 226 -16.39 7.70 -6.87
C ASP A 226 -17.03 6.74 -5.86
N PRO A 227 -18.02 7.18 -5.07
CA PRO A 227 -18.60 6.34 -4.03
C PRO A 227 -19.28 5.09 -4.59
N ALA A 228 -19.77 5.14 -5.84
CA ALA A 228 -20.38 4.00 -6.50
C ALA A 228 -19.32 2.98 -6.97
N ALA A 229 -18.16 3.45 -7.44
CA ALA A 229 -17.03 2.56 -7.75
C ALA A 229 -16.51 1.89 -6.47
N TYR A 230 -16.35 2.66 -5.39
CA TYR A 230 -16.01 2.14 -4.06
C TYR A 230 -16.99 1.07 -3.61
N LYS A 231 -18.29 1.37 -3.66
CA LYS A 231 -19.30 0.43 -3.18
C LYS A 231 -19.35 -0.85 -4.01
N LEU A 232 -19.19 -0.75 -5.32
CA LEU A 232 -19.17 -1.92 -6.20
C LEU A 232 -17.99 -2.84 -5.88
N LEU A 233 -16.79 -2.29 -5.72
CA LEU A 233 -15.61 -3.10 -5.39
C LEU A 233 -15.65 -3.63 -3.95
N GLU A 234 -16.14 -2.83 -3.00
CA GLU A 234 -16.35 -3.26 -1.62
C GLU A 234 -17.30 -4.46 -1.56
N ASN A 235 -18.45 -4.38 -2.24
CA ASN A 235 -19.43 -5.47 -2.28
C ASN A 235 -18.81 -6.76 -2.85
N ALA A 236 -18.01 -6.64 -3.91
CA ALA A 236 -17.33 -7.79 -4.50
C ALA A 236 -16.25 -8.37 -3.57
N ALA A 237 -15.48 -7.50 -2.91
CA ALA A 237 -14.46 -7.91 -1.95
C ALA A 237 -15.06 -8.65 -0.75
N VAL A 238 -16.18 -8.18 -0.20
CA VAL A 238 -16.83 -8.84 0.94
C VAL A 238 -17.52 -10.15 0.56
N LYS A 239 -17.85 -10.38 -0.72
CA LYS A 239 -18.40 -11.64 -1.21
C LYS A 239 -17.34 -12.75 -1.31
N ARG A 240 -16.06 -12.41 -1.32
CA ARG A 240 -14.97 -13.39 -1.34
C ARG A 240 -14.87 -14.16 -0.02
N GLN A 241 -14.62 -15.46 -0.10
CA GLN A 241 -14.35 -16.33 1.05
C GLN A 241 -12.88 -16.23 1.46
N ASN A 242 -12.61 -15.28 2.35
CA ASN A 242 -11.34 -15.21 3.07
C ASN A 242 -11.34 -16.17 4.28
N PHE A 243 -10.18 -16.34 4.91
CA PHE A 243 -10.08 -16.93 6.22
C PHE A 243 -10.87 -16.10 7.24
N PRO A 244 -11.37 -16.71 8.32
CA PRO A 244 -12.06 -15.95 9.35
C PRO A 244 -11.05 -15.11 10.16
N THR A 245 -11.52 -14.00 10.74
CA THR A 245 -10.67 -13.05 11.47
C THR A 245 -10.10 -13.60 12.77
N ASP A 246 -10.71 -14.67 13.32
CA ASP A 246 -10.25 -15.39 14.50
C ASP A 246 -9.21 -16.49 14.18
N LEU A 247 -8.81 -16.67 12.92
CA LEU A 247 -7.79 -17.65 12.56
C LEU A 247 -6.44 -17.27 13.16
N LYS A 248 -5.90 -18.11 14.05
CA LYS A 248 -4.54 -17.97 14.60
C LYS A 248 -3.48 -18.67 13.76
N GLY A 249 -3.86 -19.75 13.07
CA GLY A 249 -2.96 -20.43 12.16
C GLY A 249 -3.55 -21.67 11.49
N LEU A 250 -2.82 -22.17 10.51
CA LEU A 250 -3.07 -23.42 9.82
C LEU A 250 -1.78 -24.24 9.79
N SER A 251 -1.90 -25.55 9.77
CA SER A 251 -0.77 -26.44 9.47
C SER A 251 -1.24 -27.69 8.76
N GLY A 252 -0.30 -28.39 8.15
CA GLY A 252 -0.59 -29.65 7.48
C GLY A 252 0.61 -30.12 6.66
N LYS A 253 0.32 -30.99 5.71
CA LYS A 253 1.27 -31.51 4.75
C LYS A 253 0.88 -31.08 3.34
N PHE A 254 1.86 -31.01 2.45
CA PHE A 254 1.57 -30.99 1.03
C PHE A 254 2.52 -31.87 0.23
N VAL A 255 2.04 -32.34 -0.90
CA VAL A 255 2.81 -33.04 -1.93
C VAL A 255 2.88 -32.15 -3.15
N TYR A 256 4.07 -31.67 -3.46
CA TYR A 256 4.37 -30.96 -4.69
C TYR A 256 4.83 -31.96 -5.75
N ASP A 257 4.21 -31.93 -6.92
CA ASP A 257 4.54 -32.76 -8.08
C ASP A 257 4.86 -31.83 -9.24
N LYS A 258 6.03 -31.99 -9.84
CA LYS A 258 6.43 -31.32 -11.08
C LYS A 258 6.88 -32.37 -12.07
N ASP A 259 6.11 -32.52 -13.15
CA ASP A 259 6.38 -33.49 -14.21
C ASP A 259 6.65 -34.93 -13.67
N GLY A 260 5.97 -35.32 -12.58
CA GLY A 260 6.09 -36.62 -11.93
C GLY A 260 7.15 -36.72 -10.82
N GLU A 261 7.99 -35.71 -10.64
CA GLU A 261 8.92 -35.64 -9.50
C GLU A 261 8.20 -35.06 -8.27
N GLN A 262 8.21 -35.80 -7.17
CA GLN A 262 7.44 -35.45 -5.97
C GLN A 262 8.31 -35.03 -4.79
N VAL A 263 7.87 -33.99 -4.10
CA VAL A 263 8.42 -33.50 -2.83
C VAL A 263 7.29 -33.39 -1.81
N HIS A 264 7.49 -34.01 -0.66
CA HIS A 264 6.57 -33.94 0.48
C HIS A 264 7.08 -32.91 1.48
N ALA A 265 6.19 -32.10 2.03
CA ALA A 265 6.57 -31.05 2.95
C ALA A 265 5.54 -30.84 4.06
N ASP A 266 6.03 -30.57 5.27
CA ASP A 266 5.23 -30.07 6.38
C ASP A 266 5.25 -28.54 6.39
N PHE A 267 4.09 -27.93 6.57
CA PHE A 267 3.96 -26.47 6.59
C PHE A 267 3.14 -25.96 7.78
N LYS A 268 3.40 -24.71 8.13
CA LYS A 268 2.60 -23.90 9.05
C LYS A 268 2.37 -22.54 8.41
N TYR A 269 1.19 -21.97 8.63
CA TYR A 269 0.86 -20.62 8.21
C TYR A 269 0.22 -19.87 9.37
N THR A 270 0.67 -18.66 9.65
CA THR A 270 -0.03 -17.73 10.54
C THR A 270 -0.30 -16.42 9.78
N PRO A 271 -1.39 -15.69 10.10
CA PRO A 271 -1.61 -14.37 9.51
C PRO A 271 -0.49 -13.37 9.80
N ALA A 272 0.22 -13.54 10.92
CA ALA A 272 1.30 -12.66 11.37
C ALA A 272 2.63 -12.97 10.69
N ASP A 273 3.03 -14.25 10.66
CA ASP A 273 4.37 -14.67 10.27
C ASP A 273 4.44 -15.21 8.83
N GLY A 274 3.29 -15.44 8.19
CA GLY A 274 3.23 -16.03 6.85
C GLY A 274 3.48 -17.54 6.86
N LEU A 275 4.02 -18.06 5.76
CA LEU A 275 4.27 -19.49 5.56
C LEU A 275 5.65 -19.88 6.11
N THR A 276 5.69 -20.97 6.89
CA THR A 276 6.91 -21.66 7.29
C THR A 276 6.86 -23.10 6.80
N ILE A 277 7.93 -23.54 6.16
CA ILE A 277 8.10 -24.92 5.71
C ILE A 277 9.21 -25.56 6.55
N ALA A 278 8.88 -26.65 7.24
CA ALA A 278 9.85 -27.34 8.11
C ALA A 278 10.78 -28.28 7.33
N THR A 279 10.38 -28.68 6.13
CA THR A 279 11.10 -29.65 5.30
C THR A 279 12.16 -28.96 4.45
N SER A 280 13.39 -29.48 4.47
CA SER A 280 14.47 -29.00 3.61
C SER A 280 14.32 -29.52 2.17
N GLY A 281 14.90 -28.80 1.20
CA GLY A 281 14.91 -29.22 -0.21
C GLY A 281 13.60 -28.99 -0.96
N VAL A 282 12.63 -28.29 -0.37
CA VAL A 282 11.40 -27.88 -1.07
C VAL A 282 11.74 -26.79 -2.10
N PRO A 283 11.32 -26.95 -3.38
CA PRO A 283 11.55 -25.93 -4.39
C PRO A 283 10.92 -24.58 -4.02
N GLU A 284 11.61 -23.49 -4.36
CA GLU A 284 11.13 -22.12 -4.11
C GLU A 284 9.78 -21.84 -4.79
N GLU A 285 9.58 -22.39 -5.99
CA GLU A 285 8.30 -22.28 -6.70
C GLU A 285 7.13 -22.94 -5.95
N ALA A 286 7.37 -24.06 -5.27
CA ALA A 286 6.37 -24.72 -4.44
C ALA A 286 6.05 -23.87 -3.21
N THR A 287 7.09 -23.35 -2.56
CA THR A 287 6.96 -22.45 -1.40
C THR A 287 6.16 -21.20 -1.75
N GLY A 288 6.53 -20.51 -2.83
CA GLY A 288 5.84 -19.30 -3.30
C GLY A 288 4.39 -19.57 -3.73
N ALA A 289 4.10 -20.73 -4.34
CA ALA A 289 2.75 -21.09 -4.73
C ALA A 289 1.83 -21.34 -3.52
N VAL A 290 2.33 -22.00 -2.47
CA VAL A 290 1.58 -22.19 -1.21
C VAL A 290 1.41 -20.87 -0.48
N GLU A 291 2.47 -20.06 -0.38
CA GLU A 291 2.41 -18.76 0.29
C GLU A 291 1.42 -17.82 -0.39
N SER A 292 1.46 -17.73 -1.72
CA SER A 292 0.49 -16.95 -2.50
C SER A 292 -0.95 -17.43 -2.26
N LEU A 293 -1.20 -18.74 -2.31
CA LEU A 293 -2.54 -19.31 -2.12
C LEU A 293 -3.14 -18.95 -0.75
N LEU A 294 -2.36 -19.10 0.32
CA LEU A 294 -2.83 -18.84 1.68
C LEU A 294 -2.84 -17.35 1.99
N GLY A 295 -1.81 -16.61 1.59
CA GLY A 295 -1.66 -15.18 1.84
C GLY A 295 -2.78 -14.35 1.19
N HIS A 296 -3.19 -14.68 -0.03
CA HIS A 296 -4.29 -13.98 -0.72
C HIS A 296 -5.68 -14.17 -0.09
N ARG A 297 -5.80 -15.05 0.90
CA ARG A 297 -7.05 -15.33 1.61
C ARG A 297 -7.05 -14.77 3.03
N ARG A 298 -6.01 -14.03 3.43
CA ARG A 298 -5.95 -13.36 4.73
C ARG A 298 -7.15 -12.43 4.91
N ALA A 299 -7.81 -12.51 6.06
CA ALA A 299 -8.87 -11.58 6.41
C ALA A 299 -8.31 -10.17 6.55
N ARG A 300 -8.86 -9.21 5.81
CA ARG A 300 -8.58 -7.79 5.98
C ARG A 300 -9.83 -6.98 5.62
N PRO A 301 -10.22 -5.96 6.42
CA PRO A 301 -11.24 -5.02 6.02
C PRO A 301 -10.91 -4.36 4.67
N PHE A 302 -11.90 -4.23 3.79
CA PHE A 302 -11.68 -3.65 2.45
C PHE A 302 -11.10 -2.23 2.52
N ALA A 303 -11.62 -1.41 3.45
CA ALA A 303 -11.18 -0.03 3.68
C ALA A 303 -9.69 0.07 4.04
N GLU A 304 -9.13 -0.94 4.71
CA GLU A 304 -7.71 -0.98 5.05
C GLU A 304 -6.87 -1.48 3.86
N GLY A 305 -7.46 -2.32 2.99
CA GLY A 305 -6.83 -2.87 1.80
C GLY A 305 -6.92 -1.93 0.60
N ASP A 306 -7.52 -2.42 -0.48
CA ASP A 306 -7.67 -1.67 -1.73
C ASP A 306 -8.61 -0.44 -1.58
N GLY A 307 -9.53 -0.46 -0.61
CA GLY A 307 -10.44 0.64 -0.31
C GLY A 307 -9.76 1.94 0.11
N ARG A 308 -8.50 1.87 0.56
CA ARG A 308 -7.71 3.06 0.89
C ARG A 308 -7.30 3.86 -0.35
N ARG A 309 -7.47 3.35 -1.56
CA ARG A 309 -7.10 4.07 -2.78
C ARG A 309 -8.32 4.82 -3.33
N PRO A 310 -8.16 6.04 -3.85
CA PRO A 310 -9.22 6.66 -4.64
C PRO A 310 -9.50 5.74 -5.81
N MET A 311 -10.78 5.62 -6.14
CA MET A 311 -11.20 4.79 -7.27
C MET A 311 -12.31 5.44 -8.05
N SER A 312 -12.34 5.14 -9.33
CA SER A 312 -13.34 5.66 -10.25
C SER A 312 -13.65 4.64 -11.33
N PHE A 313 -14.85 4.70 -11.90
CA PHE A 313 -15.12 3.97 -13.12
C PHE A 313 -14.28 4.52 -14.28
N THR A 314 -13.82 3.64 -15.16
CA THR A 314 -13.11 4.05 -16.40
C THR A 314 -14.08 4.31 -17.56
N GLY A 315 -15.37 4.05 -17.37
CA GLY A 315 -16.40 4.05 -18.41
C GLY A 315 -16.49 2.74 -19.20
N LYS A 316 -15.56 1.79 -18.98
CA LYS A 316 -15.61 0.47 -19.60
C LYS A 316 -16.54 -0.46 -18.83
N ASP A 317 -17.51 -1.03 -19.54
CA ASP A 317 -18.46 -2.02 -19.05
C ASP A 317 -18.71 -3.02 -20.18
N ASP A 318 -18.36 -4.27 -19.98
CA ASP A 318 -18.48 -5.33 -20.98
C ASP A 318 -18.86 -6.68 -20.34
N ALA A 319 -18.83 -7.75 -21.13
CA ALA A 319 -19.27 -9.07 -20.70
C ALA A 319 -18.51 -9.64 -19.48
N ILE A 320 -17.32 -9.13 -19.19
CA ILE A 320 -16.56 -9.53 -18.00
C ILE A 320 -16.61 -8.49 -16.88
N GLY A 321 -17.44 -7.45 -17.02
CA GLY A 321 -17.80 -6.55 -15.94
C GLY A 321 -17.37 -5.10 -16.12
N LYS A 322 -17.83 -4.30 -15.16
CA LYS A 322 -17.54 -2.87 -15.09
C LYS A 322 -16.13 -2.65 -14.55
N GLN A 323 -15.34 -1.84 -15.23
CA GLN A 323 -13.96 -1.58 -14.86
C GLN A 323 -13.81 -0.39 -13.90
N ILE A 324 -12.99 -0.59 -12.88
CA ILE A 324 -12.65 0.36 -11.83
C ILE A 324 -11.14 0.59 -11.86
N ALA A 325 -10.71 1.85 -11.89
CA ALA A 325 -9.31 2.22 -11.67
C ALA A 325 -9.08 2.43 -10.17
N LEU A 326 -8.07 1.79 -9.60
CA LEU A 326 -7.49 2.16 -8.31
C LEU A 326 -6.33 3.08 -8.64
N HIS A 327 -6.43 4.34 -8.25
CA HIS A 327 -5.45 5.38 -8.54
C HIS A 327 -4.19 5.22 -7.68
N ASP A 328 -3.56 4.05 -7.75
CA ASP A 328 -2.36 3.67 -7.00
C ASP A 328 -1.11 3.69 -7.89
N SER A 329 0.06 3.50 -7.26
CA SER A 329 1.35 3.45 -7.96
C SER A 329 1.51 2.24 -8.89
N MET A 330 0.66 1.21 -8.73
CA MET A 330 0.66 0.02 -9.56
C MET A 330 -0.20 0.16 -10.82
N LYS A 331 -0.90 1.30 -10.98
CA LYS A 331 -1.87 1.54 -12.05
C LYS A 331 -2.93 0.44 -12.08
N SER A 332 -3.43 0.08 -10.90
CA SER A 332 -4.32 -1.05 -10.70
C SER A 332 -5.68 -0.83 -11.38
N PHE A 333 -6.18 -1.84 -12.08
CA PHE A 333 -7.58 -1.91 -12.50
C PHE A 333 -8.23 -3.18 -11.98
N TYR A 334 -9.51 -3.06 -11.65
CA TYR A 334 -10.39 -4.16 -11.32
C TYR A 334 -11.50 -4.23 -12.35
N ARG A 335 -12.01 -5.44 -12.60
CA ARG A 335 -13.35 -5.61 -13.18
C ARG A 335 -14.24 -6.33 -12.21
N VAL A 336 -15.47 -5.85 -12.13
CA VAL A 336 -16.50 -6.42 -11.26
C VAL A 336 -17.73 -6.77 -12.09
N HIS A 337 -18.18 -8.02 -11.98
CA HIS A 337 -19.40 -8.52 -12.60
C HIS A 337 -20.17 -9.39 -11.59
N ASN A 338 -21.48 -9.16 -11.45
CA ASN A 338 -22.35 -9.92 -10.52
C ASN A 338 -21.80 -10.04 -9.08
N ASP A 339 -21.30 -8.91 -8.55
CA ASP A 339 -20.63 -8.81 -7.25
C ASP A 339 -19.40 -9.72 -7.10
N SER A 340 -18.75 -10.11 -8.19
CA SER A 340 -17.47 -10.83 -8.17
C SER A 340 -16.39 -10.03 -8.89
N ILE A 341 -15.16 -10.10 -8.36
CA ILE A 341 -13.97 -9.57 -9.02
C ILE A 341 -13.56 -10.59 -10.09
N THR A 342 -13.71 -10.20 -11.36
CA THR A 342 -13.44 -11.06 -12.52
C THR A 342 -12.06 -10.82 -13.10
N GLU A 343 -11.48 -9.63 -12.89
CA GLU A 343 -10.16 -9.29 -13.40
C GLU A 343 -9.43 -8.34 -12.44
N VAL A 344 -8.13 -8.52 -12.31
CA VAL A 344 -7.20 -7.60 -11.63
C VAL A 344 -6.00 -7.38 -12.52
N ASP A 345 -5.76 -6.13 -12.92
CA ASP A 345 -4.62 -5.69 -13.74
C ASP A 345 -3.70 -4.81 -12.90
N ARG A 346 -2.42 -5.16 -12.79
CA ARG A 346 -1.43 -4.41 -12.00
C ARG A 346 -0.08 -4.37 -12.69
N THR A 347 0.65 -3.28 -12.49
CA THR A 347 2.06 -3.15 -12.87
C THR A 347 2.92 -3.05 -11.61
N MET A 348 3.81 -4.02 -11.40
CA MET A 348 4.69 -4.08 -10.24
C MET A 348 6.02 -4.75 -10.60
N GLY A 349 7.12 -4.37 -9.93
CA GLY A 349 8.43 -5.00 -10.15
C GLY A 349 8.95 -4.94 -11.59
N GLY A 350 8.53 -3.95 -12.38
CA GLY A 350 8.87 -3.86 -13.81
C GLY A 350 8.13 -4.85 -14.71
N GLN A 351 7.00 -5.42 -14.25
CA GLN A 351 6.16 -6.34 -14.99
C GLN A 351 4.69 -5.94 -14.86
N ARG A 352 3.90 -6.12 -15.92
CA ARG A 352 2.44 -6.02 -15.85
C ARG A 352 1.85 -7.42 -15.78
N LEU A 353 0.91 -7.64 -14.88
CA LEU A 353 0.16 -8.89 -14.74
C LEU A 353 -1.34 -8.60 -14.78
N VAL A 354 -2.07 -9.50 -15.42
CA VAL A 354 -3.54 -9.51 -15.43
C VAL A 354 -3.99 -10.87 -14.91
N ILE A 355 -4.72 -10.87 -13.80
CA ILE A 355 -5.36 -12.04 -13.22
C ILE A 355 -6.81 -12.02 -13.68
N THR A 356 -7.26 -13.07 -14.35
CA THR A 356 -8.64 -13.26 -14.77
C THR A 356 -9.23 -14.46 -14.03
N VAL A 357 -10.37 -14.27 -13.37
CA VAL A 357 -11.13 -15.34 -12.73
C VAL A 357 -12.08 -15.93 -13.75
N LEU A 358 -11.83 -17.20 -14.12
CA LEU A 358 -12.60 -17.94 -15.14
C LEU A 358 -13.76 -18.72 -14.53
N SER A 359 -13.61 -19.19 -13.28
CA SER A 359 -14.69 -19.80 -12.52
C SER A 359 -14.49 -19.62 -11.01
N GLU A 360 -15.60 -19.74 -10.28
CA GLU A 360 -15.63 -19.67 -8.83
C GLU A 360 -16.39 -20.86 -8.25
N LYS A 361 -16.01 -21.27 -7.04
CA LYS A 361 -16.76 -22.18 -6.19
C LYS A 361 -17.52 -21.37 -5.16
N THR A 362 -18.84 -21.50 -5.15
CA THR A 362 -19.70 -20.84 -4.15
C THR A 362 -19.78 -21.69 -2.89
N THR A 363 -19.50 -21.11 -1.73
CA THR A 363 -19.69 -21.77 -0.43
C THR A 363 -21.19 -21.82 -0.07
N PRO A 364 -21.62 -22.69 0.88
CA PRO A 364 -23.00 -22.71 1.35
C PRO A 364 -23.50 -21.36 1.88
N GLN A 365 -22.59 -20.49 2.33
CA GLN A 365 -22.88 -19.13 2.81
C GLN A 365 -22.93 -18.08 1.69
N GLY A 366 -22.88 -18.50 0.42
CA GLY A 366 -22.93 -17.62 -0.75
C GLY A 366 -21.64 -16.83 -1.01
N LYS A 367 -20.51 -17.23 -0.39
CA LYS A 367 -19.21 -16.60 -0.64
C LYS A 367 -18.49 -17.26 -1.81
N SER A 368 -17.63 -16.52 -2.49
CA SER A 368 -16.86 -17.02 -3.64
C SER A 368 -15.44 -17.46 -3.24
N LEU A 369 -15.02 -18.61 -3.76
CA LEU A 369 -13.63 -19.05 -3.83
C LEU A 369 -13.20 -19.11 -5.30
N PRO A 370 -12.11 -18.43 -5.73
CA PRO A 370 -11.59 -18.60 -7.08
C PRO A 370 -11.24 -20.07 -7.36
N HIS A 371 -11.83 -20.65 -8.40
CA HIS A 371 -11.67 -22.07 -8.75
C HIS A 371 -10.74 -22.23 -9.94
N VAL A 372 -11.00 -21.54 -11.06
CA VAL A 372 -10.09 -21.48 -12.20
C VAL A 372 -9.69 -20.03 -12.44
N ILE A 373 -8.38 -19.77 -12.47
CA ILE A 373 -7.82 -18.45 -12.73
C ILE A 373 -6.75 -18.52 -13.82
N ALA A 374 -6.62 -17.46 -14.62
CA ALA A 374 -5.52 -17.27 -15.55
C ALA A 374 -4.71 -16.05 -15.12
N VAL A 375 -3.40 -16.18 -15.00
CA VAL A 375 -2.47 -15.07 -14.76
C VAL A 375 -1.66 -14.84 -16.02
N THR A 376 -1.88 -13.71 -16.68
CA THR A 376 -1.15 -13.34 -17.89
C THR A 376 -0.16 -12.25 -17.57
N TYR A 377 1.10 -12.49 -17.92
CA TYR A 377 2.21 -11.58 -17.71
C TYR A 377 2.58 -10.90 -19.01
N PHE A 378 2.83 -9.60 -18.95
CA PHE A 378 3.15 -8.76 -20.07
C PHE A 378 4.50 -8.06 -19.86
N ASP A 379 5.28 -7.95 -20.93
CA ASP A 379 6.37 -6.99 -20.98
C ASP A 379 5.77 -5.57 -20.98
N PRO A 380 6.11 -4.71 -20.00
CA PRO A 380 5.44 -3.41 -19.85
C PRO A 380 5.81 -2.40 -20.94
N LYS A 381 6.89 -2.64 -21.70
CA LYS A 381 7.33 -1.73 -22.76
C LYS A 381 6.65 -2.01 -24.10
N SER A 382 6.61 -3.27 -24.50
CA SER A 382 6.04 -3.74 -25.76
C SER A 382 4.56 -4.12 -25.64
N GLY A 383 4.09 -4.44 -24.44
CA GLY A 383 2.75 -4.99 -24.21
C GLY A 383 2.60 -6.45 -24.65
N ALA A 384 3.68 -7.13 -25.03
CA ALA A 384 3.63 -8.53 -25.44
C ALA A 384 3.39 -9.47 -24.25
N VAL A 385 2.59 -10.53 -24.46
CA VAL A 385 2.45 -11.62 -23.48
C VAL A 385 3.77 -12.38 -23.42
N VAL A 386 4.32 -12.53 -22.22
CA VAL A 386 5.59 -13.24 -21.98
C VAL A 386 5.40 -14.59 -21.29
N LYS A 387 4.34 -14.72 -20.48
CA LYS A 387 3.99 -15.93 -19.73
C LYS A 387 2.48 -15.92 -19.47
N THR A 388 1.85 -17.08 -19.54
CA THR A 388 0.49 -17.28 -19.02
C THR A 388 0.48 -18.48 -18.09
N GLU A 389 -0.21 -18.36 -16.97
CA GLU A 389 -0.34 -19.41 -15.97
C GLU A 389 -1.82 -19.71 -15.72
N PHE A 390 -2.24 -20.95 -15.91
CA PHE A 390 -3.59 -21.41 -15.65
C PHE A 390 -3.61 -22.20 -14.35
N ILE A 391 -4.38 -21.75 -13.38
CA ILE A 391 -4.43 -22.35 -12.05
C ILE A 391 -5.84 -22.88 -11.80
N THR A 392 -5.93 -24.10 -11.27
CA THR A 392 -7.16 -24.70 -10.76
C THR A 392 -6.97 -25.07 -9.30
N ASP A 393 -7.81 -24.53 -8.42
CA ASP A 393 -7.76 -24.77 -6.99
C ASP A 393 -9.02 -25.50 -6.51
N GLU A 394 -8.85 -26.55 -5.72
CA GLU A 394 -9.97 -27.21 -5.02
C GLU A 394 -9.94 -26.87 -3.53
N TYR A 395 -11.12 -26.88 -2.91
CA TYR A 395 -11.29 -26.49 -1.51
C TYR A 395 -12.24 -27.41 -0.74
N VAL A 396 -11.96 -27.55 0.55
CA VAL A 396 -12.80 -28.22 1.54
C VAL A 396 -12.93 -27.36 2.79
N GLU A 397 -14.01 -27.53 3.54
CA GLU A 397 -14.18 -26.90 4.85
C GLU A 397 -13.64 -27.81 5.96
N VAL A 398 -12.73 -27.28 6.78
CA VAL A 398 -12.18 -27.94 7.97
C VAL A 398 -12.41 -27.02 9.16
N GLN A 399 -13.16 -27.48 10.17
CA GLN A 399 -13.43 -26.71 11.40
C GLN A 399 -13.91 -25.26 11.12
N GLY A 400 -14.84 -25.10 10.18
CA GLY A 400 -15.39 -23.79 9.79
C GLY A 400 -14.43 -22.91 8.97
N VAL A 401 -13.32 -23.45 8.47
CA VAL A 401 -12.34 -22.75 7.64
C VAL A 401 -12.23 -23.47 6.29
N TRP A 402 -12.53 -22.74 5.21
CA TRP A 402 -12.29 -23.25 3.86
C TRP A 402 -10.78 -23.27 3.58
N VAL A 403 -10.21 -24.43 3.31
CA VAL A 403 -8.78 -24.64 3.02
C VAL A 403 -8.61 -25.34 1.67
N PRO A 404 -7.50 -25.11 0.95
CA PRO A 404 -7.28 -25.77 -0.33
C PRO A 404 -6.95 -27.26 -0.14
N THR A 405 -7.36 -28.10 -1.08
CA THR A 405 -7.01 -29.53 -1.16
C THR A 405 -6.13 -29.83 -2.36
N LEU A 406 -6.26 -29.03 -3.42
CA LEU A 406 -5.50 -29.13 -4.66
C LEU A 406 -5.18 -27.73 -5.16
N ARG A 407 -3.97 -27.55 -5.67
CA ARG A 407 -3.64 -26.50 -6.63
C ARG A 407 -2.95 -27.16 -7.82
N LYS A 408 -3.51 -27.00 -9.01
CA LYS A 408 -2.86 -27.40 -10.27
C LYS A 408 -2.51 -26.13 -11.04
N SER A 409 -1.26 -25.99 -11.45
CA SER A 409 -0.81 -24.87 -12.28
C SER A 409 -0.20 -25.39 -13.58
N THR A 410 -0.65 -24.84 -14.71
CA THR A 410 -0.06 -25.05 -16.03
C THR A 410 0.49 -23.74 -16.55
N VAL A 411 1.81 -23.65 -16.69
CA VAL A 411 2.50 -22.47 -17.20
C VAL A 411 2.82 -22.65 -18.67
N ALA A 412 2.40 -21.70 -19.50
CA ALA A 412 2.80 -21.53 -20.88
C ALA A 412 3.81 -20.38 -20.99
N GLU A 413 5.06 -20.70 -21.36
CA GLU A 413 6.12 -19.72 -21.54
C GLU A 413 7.06 -20.17 -22.67
N LYS A 414 7.41 -19.25 -23.59
CA LYS A 414 8.39 -19.51 -24.68
C LYS A 414 8.10 -20.80 -25.48
N GLY A 415 6.81 -21.06 -25.75
CA GLY A 415 6.35 -22.22 -26.50
C GLY A 415 6.41 -23.55 -25.73
N LYS A 416 6.66 -23.54 -24.42
CA LYS A 416 6.67 -24.72 -23.56
C LYS A 416 5.53 -24.68 -22.56
N PHE A 417 5.08 -25.86 -22.17
CA PHE A 417 4.12 -26.06 -21.10
C PHE A 417 4.79 -26.82 -19.96
N THR A 418 4.60 -26.36 -18.73
CA THR A 418 5.02 -27.06 -17.51
C THR A 418 3.83 -27.16 -16.59
N THR A 419 3.58 -28.35 -16.05
CA THR A 419 2.47 -28.58 -15.12
C THR A 419 3.01 -28.93 -13.75
N THR A 420 2.46 -28.27 -12.74
CA THR A 420 2.77 -28.56 -11.34
C THR A 420 1.47 -28.82 -10.59
N THR A 421 1.52 -29.67 -9.57
CA THR A 421 0.40 -29.95 -8.69
C THR A 421 0.84 -29.87 -7.24
N ILE A 422 0.04 -29.24 -6.38
CA ILE A 422 0.18 -29.28 -4.93
C ILE A 422 -1.08 -29.94 -4.38
N ARG A 423 -0.93 -31.06 -3.69
CA ARG A 423 -2.02 -31.71 -2.92
C ARG A 423 -1.81 -31.43 -1.45
N PHE A 424 -2.83 -30.93 -0.75
CA PHE A 424 -2.77 -30.63 0.67
C PHE A 424 -3.44 -31.73 1.49
N GLU A 425 -2.82 -32.10 2.60
CA GLU A 425 -3.19 -33.22 3.45
C GLU A 425 -3.09 -32.81 4.93
N ASP A 426 -3.78 -33.55 5.81
CA ASP A 426 -3.66 -33.44 7.26
C ASP A 426 -3.85 -32.02 7.84
N TRP A 427 -4.84 -31.28 7.34
CA TRP A 427 -5.13 -29.94 7.81
C TRP A 427 -5.45 -29.89 9.31
N GLN A 428 -4.77 -28.98 9.99
CA GLN A 428 -5.05 -28.56 11.36
C GLN A 428 -5.32 -27.06 11.37
N VAL A 429 -6.36 -26.65 12.11
CA VAL A 429 -6.78 -25.27 12.24
C VAL A 429 -6.59 -24.83 13.69
N LEU A 430 -5.96 -23.67 13.88
CA LEU A 430 -5.81 -23.03 15.18
C LEU A 430 -6.64 -21.73 15.20
N ARG A 431 -7.54 -21.61 16.17
CA ARG A 431 -8.42 -20.44 16.39
C ARG A 431 -8.17 -19.80 17.75
#